data_AF-A0A2T0B7P4-F1
#
_entry.id   AF-A0A2T0B7P4-F1
#
_cell.length_a   1.000
_cell.length_b   1.000
_cell.length_c   1.000
_cell.angle_alpha   90.00
_cell.angle_beta   90.00
_cell.angle_gamma   90.00
#
_symmetry.space_group_name_H-M   'P 1'
#
loop_
_entity.id
_entity.type
_entity.pdbx_description
1 polymer ?
#
loop_
_entity_poly.entity_id
_entity_poly.type
_entity_poly.pdbx_seq_one_letter_code
_entity_poly.pdbx_strand_id
1 'polypeptide(L)'
;MKKDKALRISLISILLFNVFFIIMLIGYNDIIIIPNSFFKSITKEYYFWYMDRPLVYNESIIMGITGILKPMFSLILSLEFFYIIFNNKYINVIEKKNLVISLIIGCTIYCLSFLFIKYGTEHYRLFMTLISTEILSIILLNLVLKVRKEITLI
;
A
#
# COMPACT_ATOMS: atom_id res chain seq x y z
N MET A 1 27.06 -13.13 -6.68
CA MET A 1 27.10 -12.00 -5.73
C MET A 1 25.99 -10.93 -5.85
N LYS A 2 25.24 -10.76 -6.97
CA LYS A 2 24.24 -9.67 -7.10
C LYS A 2 22.79 -9.99 -6.65
N LYS A 3 22.42 -11.27 -6.50
CA LYS A 3 20.99 -11.71 -6.43
C LYS A 3 20.36 -11.57 -5.04
N ASP A 4 21.07 -11.90 -3.96
CA ASP A 4 20.61 -11.66 -2.58
C ASP A 4 20.40 -10.18 -2.28
N LYS A 5 21.15 -9.31 -2.95
CA LYS A 5 21.05 -7.87 -2.73
C LYS A 5 19.67 -7.35 -3.15
N ALA A 6 19.11 -7.86 -4.25
CA ALA A 6 17.78 -7.45 -4.71
C ALA A 6 16.67 -7.84 -3.71
N LEU A 7 16.67 -9.08 -3.23
CA LEU A 7 15.68 -9.53 -2.24
C LEU A 7 15.83 -8.77 -0.91
N ARG A 8 17.07 -8.46 -0.49
CA ARG A 8 17.31 -7.62 0.70
C ARG A 8 16.79 -6.21 0.50
N ILE A 9 17.01 -5.61 -0.67
CA ILE A 9 16.48 -4.27 -0.99
C ILE A 9 14.95 -4.28 -0.92
N SER A 10 14.29 -5.29 -1.50
CA SER A 10 12.83 -5.42 -1.42
C SER A 10 12.33 -5.55 0.02
N LEU A 11 13.02 -6.32 0.86
CA LEU A 11 12.62 -6.40 2.27
C LEU A 11 12.76 -5.05 2.99
N ILE A 12 13.81 -4.29 2.69
CA ILE A 12 14.03 -2.97 3.29
C ILE A 12 12.95 -1.99 2.83
N SER A 13 12.64 -1.94 1.54
CA SER A 13 11.61 -1.04 1.00
C SER A 13 10.21 -1.38 1.54
N ILE A 14 9.87 -2.67 1.63
CA ILE A 14 8.64 -3.14 2.27
C ILE A 14 8.58 -2.69 3.73
N LEU A 15 9.64 -2.92 4.51
CA LEU A 15 9.67 -2.57 5.92
C LEU A 15 9.55 -1.06 6.14
N LEU A 16 10.25 -0.26 5.34
CA LEU A 16 10.14 1.20 5.38
C LEU A 16 8.72 1.68 5.08
N PHE A 17 8.07 1.11 4.05
CA PHE A 17 6.69 1.44 3.73
C PHE A 17 5.73 1.03 4.85
N ASN A 18 5.87 -0.16 5.41
CA ASN A 18 4.99 -0.64 6.49
C ASN A 18 5.13 0.22 7.75
N VAL A 19 6.35 0.62 8.12
CA VAL A 19 6.57 1.55 9.23
C VAL A 19 5.89 2.89 8.95
N PHE A 20 6.06 3.42 7.73
CA PHE A 20 5.37 4.63 7.31
C PHE A 20 3.84 4.48 7.39
N PHE A 21 3.28 3.38 6.89
CA PHE A 21 1.85 3.10 6.94
C PHE A 21 1.33 3.06 8.38
N ILE A 22 2.04 2.40 9.29
CA ILE A 22 1.68 2.34 10.72
C ILE A 22 1.70 3.73 11.36
N ILE A 23 2.73 4.54 11.07
CA ILE A 23 2.80 5.93 11.55
C ILE A 23 1.56 6.72 11.09
N MET A 24 1.17 6.57 9.82
CA MET A 24 -0.03 7.23 9.28
C MET A 24 -1.32 6.71 9.89
N LEU A 25 -1.41 5.40 10.14
CA LEU A 25 -2.58 4.73 10.70
C LEU A 25 -2.82 5.10 12.17
N ILE A 26 -1.75 5.24 12.97
CA ILE A 26 -1.87 5.48 14.41
C ILE A 26 -1.73 6.97 14.73
N GLY A 27 -0.66 7.60 14.25
CA GLY A 27 -0.26 8.96 14.61
C GLY A 27 -1.00 10.07 13.87
N TYR A 28 -1.59 9.77 12.72
CA TYR A 28 -2.29 10.75 11.86
C TYR A 28 -3.66 10.24 11.40
N ASN A 29 -4.32 9.46 12.26
CA ASN A 29 -5.60 8.84 11.95
C ASN A 29 -6.74 9.87 11.84
N ASP A 30 -6.58 11.00 12.51
CA ASP A 30 -7.52 12.11 12.63
C ASP A 30 -7.51 13.04 11.41
N ILE A 31 -6.50 12.93 10.54
CA ILE A 31 -6.43 13.71 9.31
C ILE A 31 -7.49 13.20 8.32
N ILE A 32 -8.49 14.04 8.08
CA ILE A 32 -9.58 13.83 7.14
C ILE A 32 -9.23 14.49 5.81
N ILE A 33 -9.49 13.82 4.69
CA ILE A 33 -9.25 14.36 3.36
C ILE A 33 -10.51 14.31 2.49
N ILE A 34 -10.49 15.11 1.43
CA ILE A 34 -11.46 15.04 0.35
C ILE A 34 -11.08 13.85 -0.55
N PRO A 35 -11.89 12.77 -0.61
CA PRO A 35 -11.59 11.66 -1.49
C PRO A 35 -11.73 12.05 -2.96
N ASN A 36 -11.02 11.34 -3.84
CA ASN A 36 -11.32 11.41 -5.27
C ASN A 36 -12.77 10.95 -5.51
N SER A 37 -13.48 11.62 -6.42
CA SER A 37 -14.86 11.32 -6.78
C SER A 37 -15.09 9.86 -7.20
N PHE A 38 -14.04 9.18 -7.70
CA PHE A 38 -14.08 7.75 -7.99
C PHE A 38 -14.34 6.88 -6.74
N PHE A 39 -13.77 7.28 -5.60
CA PHE A 39 -13.89 6.55 -4.33
C PHE A 39 -15.20 6.87 -3.62
N LYS A 40 -15.56 8.15 -3.54
CA LYS A 40 -16.79 8.58 -2.87
C LYS A 40 -17.27 9.90 -3.47
N SER A 41 -18.54 9.98 -3.82
CA SER A 41 -19.19 11.23 -4.18
C SER A 41 -19.35 12.10 -2.94
N ILE A 42 -19.00 13.39 -3.06
CA ILE A 42 -19.04 14.32 -1.94
C ILE A 42 -20.30 15.17 -2.06
N THR A 43 -21.11 15.21 -1.00
CA THR A 43 -22.25 16.12 -0.91
C THR A 43 -21.77 17.54 -0.61
N LYS A 44 -22.56 18.52 -1.02
CA LYS A 44 -22.28 19.94 -0.73
C LYS A 44 -22.18 20.20 0.77
N GLU A 45 -23.04 19.56 1.56
CA GLU A 45 -23.04 19.64 3.03
C GLU A 45 -21.74 19.12 3.63
N TYR A 46 -21.27 17.95 3.19
CA TYR A 46 -19.98 17.40 3.64
C TYR A 46 -18.81 18.31 3.27
N TYR A 47 -18.85 18.92 2.08
CA TYR A 47 -17.80 19.83 1.64
C TYR A 47 -17.71 21.08 2.53
N PHE A 48 -18.85 21.69 2.90
CA PHE A 48 -18.84 22.82 3.82
C PHE A 48 -18.41 22.42 5.22
N TRP A 49 -18.93 21.31 5.74
CA TRP A 49 -18.46 20.75 7.01
C TRP A 49 -16.94 20.51 7.01
N TYR A 50 -16.38 20.01 5.90
CA TYR A 50 -14.94 19.80 5.74
C TYR A 50 -14.16 21.11 5.82
N MET A 51 -14.70 22.22 5.31
CA MET A 51 -14.05 23.53 5.34
C MET A 51 -14.14 24.20 6.71
N ASP A 52 -15.21 23.93 7.46
CA ASP A 52 -15.47 24.54 8.77
C ASP A 52 -14.86 23.75 9.95
N ARG A 53 -14.29 22.56 9.68
CA ARG A 53 -13.74 21.72 10.75
C ARG A 53 -12.54 22.39 11.46
N PRO A 54 -12.26 22.00 12.72
CA PRO A 54 -11.01 22.37 13.38
C PRO A 54 -9.78 21.89 12.59
N LEU A 55 -8.76 22.75 12.51
CA LEU A 55 -7.49 22.41 11.89
C LEU A 55 -6.70 21.42 12.75
N VAL A 56 -6.13 20.40 12.11
CA VAL A 56 -5.19 19.49 12.77
C VAL A 56 -3.76 20.06 12.64
N TYR A 57 -2.97 19.95 13.71
CA TYR A 57 -1.60 20.45 13.70
C TYR A 57 -0.76 19.73 12.63
N ASN A 58 0.01 20.51 11.86
CA ASN A 58 0.83 20.01 10.73
C ASN A 58 0.08 19.27 9.62
N GLU A 59 -1.25 19.36 9.56
CA GLU A 59 -2.07 18.62 8.60
C GLU A 59 -1.60 18.76 7.14
N SER A 60 -1.40 20.00 6.69
CA SER A 60 -0.95 20.31 5.33
C SER A 60 0.43 19.71 5.01
N ILE A 61 1.35 19.74 5.97
CA ILE A 61 2.70 19.18 5.83
C ILE A 61 2.62 17.66 5.70
N ILE A 62 1.85 17.01 6.58
CA ILE A 62 1.70 15.55 6.57
C ILE A 62 0.97 15.06 5.32
N MET A 63 -0.06 15.79 4.85
CA MET A 63 -0.70 15.53 3.57
C MET A 63 0.28 15.66 2.40
N GLY A 64 1.12 16.71 2.40
CA GLY A 64 2.15 16.91 1.38
C GLY A 64 3.19 15.78 1.35
N ILE A 65 3.72 15.40 2.52
CA ILE A 65 4.65 14.28 2.66
C ILE A 65 4.01 12.98 2.15
N THR A 66 2.77 12.70 2.57
CA THR A 66 2.04 11.49 2.14
C THR A 66 1.77 11.49 0.64
N GLY A 67 1.45 12.65 0.07
CA GLY A 67 1.25 12.84 -1.37
C GLY A 67 2.50 12.55 -2.21
N ILE A 68 3.70 12.71 -1.65
CA ILE A 68 4.98 12.39 -2.29
C ILE A 68 5.38 10.93 -2.03
N LEU A 69 5.33 10.48 -0.78
CA LEU A 69 5.80 9.14 -0.39
C LEU A 69 4.92 8.04 -0.97
N LYS A 70 3.59 8.22 -1.03
CA LYS A 70 2.68 7.23 -1.60
C LYS A 70 3.05 6.83 -3.03
N PRO A 71 3.14 7.75 -4.01
CA PRO A 71 3.49 7.38 -5.38
C PRO A 71 4.92 6.86 -5.49
N MET A 72 5.87 7.40 -4.71
CA MET A 72 7.25 6.88 -4.68
C MET A 72 7.29 5.41 -4.27
N PHE A 73 6.69 5.04 -3.13
CA PHE A 73 6.65 3.65 -2.69
C PHE A 73 5.83 2.76 -3.62
N SER A 74 4.70 3.26 -4.14
CA SER A 74 3.91 2.51 -5.14
C SER A 74 4.74 2.15 -6.36
N LEU A 75 5.58 3.07 -6.85
CA LEU A 75 6.46 2.85 -7.99
C LEU A 75 7.59 1.87 -7.63
N ILE A 76 8.27 2.06 -6.50
CA ILE A 76 9.35 1.17 -6.05
C ILE A 76 8.84 -0.27 -5.89
N LEU A 77 7.75 -0.47 -5.16
CA LEU A 77 7.18 -1.80 -4.90
C LEU A 77 6.69 -2.45 -6.21
N SER A 78 6.13 -1.66 -7.14
CA SER A 78 5.71 -2.19 -8.45
C SER A 78 6.92 -2.66 -9.27
N LEU A 79 8.01 -1.89 -9.31
CA LEU A 79 9.24 -2.29 -10.00
C LEU A 79 9.83 -3.57 -9.41
N GLU A 80 9.85 -3.69 -8.08
CA GLU A 80 10.32 -4.89 -7.40
C GLU A 80 9.42 -6.09 -7.68
N PHE A 81 8.11 -5.89 -7.68
CA PHE A 81 7.13 -6.91 -8.05
C PHE A 81 7.35 -7.43 -9.48
N PHE A 82 7.47 -6.52 -10.45
CA PHE A 82 7.78 -6.89 -11.83
C PHE A 82 9.13 -7.58 -11.97
N TYR A 83 10.16 -7.12 -11.25
CA TYR A 83 11.46 -7.76 -11.24
C TYR A 83 11.41 -9.22 -10.76
N ILE A 84 10.60 -9.52 -9.73
CA ILE A 84 10.41 -10.89 -9.25
C ILE A 84 9.68 -11.74 -10.29
N ILE A 85 8.65 -11.21 -10.94
CA ILE A 85 7.86 -11.93 -11.94
C ILE A 85 8.67 -12.24 -13.20
N PHE A 86 9.37 -11.26 -13.76
CA PHE A 86 10.08 -11.44 -15.03
C PHE A 86 11.39 -12.23 -14.89
N ASN A 87 11.86 -12.46 -13.67
CA ASN A 87 13.05 -13.26 -13.45
C ASN A 87 12.69 -14.75 -13.36
N ASN A 88 13.01 -15.50 -14.42
CA ASN A 88 12.79 -16.94 -14.52
C ASN A 88 13.29 -17.73 -13.30
N LYS A 89 14.38 -17.28 -12.65
CA LYS A 89 14.88 -17.93 -11.42
C LYS A 89 13.87 -17.84 -10.27
N TYR A 90 13.25 -16.68 -10.07
CA TYR A 90 12.35 -16.47 -8.93
C TYR A 90 10.94 -16.99 -9.21
N ILE A 91 10.43 -16.82 -10.43
CA ILE A 91 9.10 -17.31 -10.78
C ILE A 91 9.00 -18.84 -10.77
N ASN A 92 10.08 -19.54 -11.12
CA ASN A 92 10.13 -21.00 -11.03
C ASN A 92 10.05 -21.48 -9.59
N VAL A 93 10.67 -20.74 -8.65
CA VAL A 93 10.65 -21.02 -7.20
C VAL A 93 9.28 -20.71 -6.60
N ILE A 94 8.66 -19.58 -6.97
CA ILE A 94 7.34 -19.21 -6.45
C ILE A 94 6.25 -20.15 -6.98
N GLU A 95 6.43 -20.68 -8.19
CA GLU A 95 5.42 -21.32 -9.03
C GLU A 95 4.32 -20.33 -9.45
N LYS A 96 4.01 -20.29 -10.75
CA LYS A 96 3.03 -19.34 -11.31
C LYS A 96 1.66 -19.41 -10.62
N LYS A 97 1.22 -20.60 -10.19
CA LYS A 97 -0.05 -20.81 -9.50
C LYS A 97 -0.14 -20.01 -8.18
N ASN A 98 0.92 -20.00 -7.38
CA ASN A 98 0.91 -19.32 -6.08
C ASN A 98 0.93 -17.79 -6.23
N LEU A 99 1.58 -17.30 -7.29
CA LEU A 99 1.52 -15.89 -7.66
C LEU A 99 0.09 -15.47 -8.01
N VAL A 100 -0.60 -16.24 -8.84
CA VAL A 100 -2.00 -15.98 -9.21
C VAL A 100 -2.90 -16.00 -7.97
N ILE A 101 -2.74 -16.97 -7.08
CA ILE A 101 -3.50 -17.04 -5.83
C ILE A 101 -3.26 -15.77 -4.97
N SER A 102 -2.00 -15.36 -4.82
CA SER A 102 -1.66 -14.16 -4.04
C SER A 102 -2.28 -12.89 -4.62
N LEU A 103 -2.31 -12.78 -5.95
CA LEU A 103 -2.96 -11.67 -6.64
C LEU A 103 -4.48 -11.68 -6.48
N ILE A 104 -5.13 -12.85 -6.56
CA ILE A 104 -6.56 -12.99 -6.32
C ILE A 104 -6.91 -12.54 -4.91
N ILE A 105 -6.18 -13.04 -3.90
CA ILE A 105 -6.39 -12.65 -2.50
C ILE A 105 -6.22 -11.15 -2.31
N GLY A 106 -5.15 -10.57 -2.87
CA GLY A 106 -4.90 -9.14 -2.82
C GLY A 106 -6.01 -8.31 -3.45
N CYS A 107 -6.51 -8.74 -4.62
CA CYS A 107 -7.63 -8.11 -5.30
C CYS A 107 -8.92 -8.21 -4.47
N THR A 108 -9.21 -9.36 -3.88
CA THR A 108 -10.37 -9.54 -2.99
C THR A 108 -10.29 -8.59 -1.79
N ILE A 109 -9.14 -8.51 -1.12
CA ILE A 109 -8.93 -7.61 0.03
C ILE A 109 -9.09 -6.15 -0.42
N TYR A 110 -8.55 -5.77 -1.58
CA TYR A 110 -8.70 -4.42 -2.11
C TYR A 110 -10.16 -4.07 -2.40
N CYS A 111 -10.91 -4.96 -3.06
CA CYS A 111 -12.32 -4.76 -3.35
C CYS A 111 -13.15 -4.62 -2.07
N LEU A 112 -12.93 -5.47 -1.08
CA LEU A 112 -13.62 -5.39 0.22
C LEU A 112 -13.28 -4.07 0.93
N SER A 113 -12.01 -3.68 0.94
CA SER A 113 -11.56 -2.41 1.54
C SER A 113 -12.20 -1.22 0.83
N PHE A 114 -12.24 -1.24 -0.50
CA PHE A 114 -12.88 -0.21 -1.30
C PHE A 114 -14.37 -0.06 -0.98
N LEU A 115 -15.11 -1.18 -0.91
CA LEU A 115 -16.54 -1.16 -0.55
C LEU A 115 -16.75 -0.61 0.86
N PHE A 116 -15.95 -1.06 1.83
CA PHE A 116 -16.01 -0.58 3.20
C PHE A 116 -15.76 0.94 3.28
N ILE A 117 -14.73 1.44 2.59
CA ILE A 117 -14.43 2.87 2.59
C ILE A 117 -15.55 3.66 1.90
N LYS A 118 -16.03 3.18 0.74
CA LYS A 118 -17.04 3.88 -0.04
C LYS A 118 -18.38 4.02 0.68
N TYR A 119 -18.85 2.95 1.34
CA TYR A 119 -20.20 2.87 1.90
C TYR A 119 -20.24 2.90 3.44
N GLY A 120 -19.17 2.46 4.12
CA GLY A 120 -19.14 2.34 5.57
C GLY A 120 -18.43 3.48 6.30
N THR A 121 -17.59 4.27 5.62
CA THR A 121 -16.87 5.36 6.28
C THR A 121 -17.56 6.69 6.06
N GLU A 122 -17.82 7.45 7.12
CA GLU A 122 -18.35 8.81 7.03
C GLU A 122 -17.29 9.76 6.48
N HIS A 123 -16.14 9.80 7.16
CA HIS A 123 -15.00 10.63 6.81
C HIS A 123 -13.86 9.82 6.20
N TYR A 124 -13.41 10.24 5.03
CA TYR A 124 -12.26 9.62 4.37
C TYR A 124 -10.97 10.09 5.05
N ARG A 125 -10.19 9.16 5.60
CA ARG A 125 -8.97 9.47 6.36
C ARG A 125 -7.72 9.31 5.50
N LEU A 126 -6.66 10.04 5.84
CA LEU A 126 -5.42 10.08 5.04
C LEU A 126 -4.80 8.69 4.84
N PHE A 127 -4.71 7.87 5.89
CA PHE A 127 -4.15 6.52 5.79
C PHE A 127 -4.94 5.62 4.82
N MET A 128 -6.24 5.87 4.61
CA MET A 128 -7.06 5.08 3.68
C MET A 128 -6.58 5.22 2.24
N THR A 129 -5.88 6.31 1.91
CA THR A 129 -5.24 6.47 0.59
C THR A 129 -4.08 5.52 0.36
N LEU A 130 -3.49 4.95 1.42
CA LEU A 130 -2.30 4.11 1.37
C LEU A 130 -2.63 2.62 1.24
N ILE A 131 -3.89 2.23 1.45
CA ILE A 131 -4.34 0.83 1.48
C ILE A 131 -3.96 0.07 0.21
N SER A 132 -4.08 0.69 -0.97
CA SER A 132 -3.66 0.04 -2.22
C SER A 132 -2.18 -0.33 -2.24
N THR A 133 -1.33 0.57 -1.75
CA THR A 133 0.12 0.36 -1.69
C THR A 133 0.48 -0.64 -0.60
N GLU A 134 -0.28 -0.66 0.50
CA GLU A 134 -0.11 -1.65 1.57
C GLU A 134 -0.45 -3.07 1.14
N ILE A 135 -1.54 -3.26 0.40
CA ILE A 135 -1.88 -4.56 -0.16
C ILE A 135 -0.76 -5.04 -1.10
N LEU A 136 -0.21 -4.15 -1.93
CA LEU A 136 0.94 -4.47 -2.78
C LEU A 136 2.19 -4.83 -1.94
N SER A 137 2.45 -4.10 -0.86
CA SER A 137 3.57 -4.34 0.06
C SER A 137 3.51 -5.75 0.66
N ILE A 138 2.32 -6.17 1.11
CA ILE A 138 2.08 -7.49 1.71
C ILE A 138 2.19 -8.62 0.68
N ILE A 139 1.64 -8.43 -0.53
CA ILE A 139 1.79 -9.40 -1.63
C ILE A 139 3.27 -9.60 -1.94
N LEU A 140 4.02 -8.50 -2.08
CA LEU A 140 5.44 -8.55 -2.37
C LEU A 140 6.23 -9.22 -1.24
N LEU A 141 5.89 -8.92 0.02
CA LEU A 141 6.51 -9.55 1.19
C LEU A 141 6.35 -11.07 1.15
N ASN A 142 5.14 -11.56 0.88
CA ASN A 142 4.88 -12.99 0.77
C ASN A 142 5.75 -13.66 -0.31
N LEU A 143 5.85 -13.03 -1.49
CA LEU A 143 6.67 -13.53 -2.59
C LEU A 143 8.17 -13.56 -2.22
N VAL A 144 8.68 -12.47 -1.65
CA VAL A 144 10.10 -12.35 -1.26
C VAL A 144 10.46 -13.37 -0.17
N LEU A 145 9.60 -13.57 0.83
CA LEU A 145 9.82 -14.55 1.88
C LEU A 145 9.82 -15.98 1.33
N LYS A 146 8.91 -16.30 0.41
CA LYS A 146 8.88 -17.62 -0.24
C LYS A 146 10.18 -17.89 -1.00
N VAL A 147 10.61 -16.95 -1.84
CA VAL A 147 11.87 -17.06 -2.60
C VAL A 147 13.07 -17.23 -1.66
N ARG A 148 13.12 -16.47 -0.57
CA ARG A 148 14.23 -16.54 0.39
C ARG A 148 14.28 -17.87 1.12
N LYS A 149 13.13 -18.40 1.54
CA LYS A 149 13.04 -19.70 2.23
C LYS A 149 13.60 -20.83 1.35
N GLU A 150 13.21 -20.88 0.09
CA GLU A 150 13.66 -21.94 -0.82
C GLU A 150 15.12 -21.79 -1.25
N ILE A 151 15.63 -20.55 -1.43
CA ILE A 151 17.05 -20.34 -1.74
C ILE A 151 17.96 -20.71 -0.55
N THR A 152 17.48 -20.60 0.69
CA THR A 152 18.28 -20.94 1.89
C THR A 152 18.27 -22.45 2.19
N LEU A 153 17.35 -23.20 1.58
CA LEU A 153 17.22 -24.66 1.73
C LEU A 153 18.00 -25.45 0.65
N ILE A 154 18.54 -24.77 -0.36
CA ILE A 154 19.38 -25.32 -1.44
C ILE A 154 20.85 -24.99 -1.13
#